data_AF-A0A968DZM9-F1
#
_entry.id   AF-A0A968DZM9-F1
#
_cell.length_a   1.000
_cell.length_b   1.000
_cell.length_c   1.000
_cell.angle_alpha   90.00
_cell.angle_beta   90.00
_cell.angle_gamma   90.00
#
_symmetry.space_group_name_H-M   'P 1'
#
loop_
_entity.id
_entity.type
_entity.pdbx_description
1 polymer ?
#
loop_
_entity_poly.entity_id
_entity_poly.type
_entity_poly.pdbx_seq_one_letter_code
_entity_poly.pdbx_strand_id
1 'polypeptide(L)'
;MPAGNIREVERVDDEYIPADACPICPKCLKPCHPFQNYCDSCDSNEVINPLASYMPFVRIRFNVGMFCKLWRRICFDENVTTVLRLFYLIIVTLGAPILTIVGLPLLLLGRISEPKLRYVTILTFWIIALIILMMLLYLNLFNGAISSVNIN
;
A
#
# COMPACT_ATOMS: atom_id res chain seq x y z
N MET A 1 -5.56 -28.90 -33.65
CA MET A 1 -6.68 -28.58 -32.73
C MET A 1 -7.54 -27.55 -33.44
N PRO A 2 -8.79 -27.86 -33.83
CA PRO A 2 -9.62 -26.88 -34.52
C PRO A 2 -9.94 -25.71 -33.58
N ALA A 3 -9.74 -24.49 -34.06
CA ALA A 3 -10.10 -23.27 -33.34
C ALA A 3 -11.63 -23.21 -33.23
N GLY A 4 -12.15 -23.36 -32.01
CA GLY A 4 -13.57 -23.26 -31.70
C GLY A 4 -14.13 -21.92 -32.15
N ASN A 5 -15.33 -21.95 -32.75
CA ASN A 5 -16.07 -20.81 -33.22
C ASN A 5 -16.41 -19.87 -32.05
N ILE A 6 -15.69 -18.75 -31.92
CA ILE A 6 -15.83 -17.77 -30.81
C ILE A 6 -17.19 -17.02 -30.86
N ARG A 7 -18.05 -17.29 -31.86
CA ARG A 7 -19.36 -16.65 -32.01
C ARG A 7 -20.50 -17.34 -31.28
N GLU A 8 -20.25 -18.50 -30.68
CA GLU A 8 -21.17 -19.19 -29.78
C GLU A 8 -20.53 -19.29 -28.39
N VAL A 9 -20.22 -18.13 -27.79
CA VAL A 9 -20.19 -18.10 -26.33
C VAL A 9 -21.65 -18.12 -25.92
N GLU A 10 -22.13 -19.31 -25.57
CA GLU A 10 -23.39 -19.52 -24.86
C GLU A 10 -23.46 -18.43 -23.78
N ARG A 11 -24.46 -17.54 -23.87
CA ARG A 11 -24.71 -16.61 -22.77
C ARG A 11 -25.06 -17.51 -21.60
N VAL A 12 -24.14 -17.67 -20.68
CA VAL A 12 -24.43 -18.24 -19.37
C VAL A 12 -25.56 -17.36 -18.85
N ASP A 13 -26.76 -17.91 -18.76
CA ASP A 13 -27.93 -17.18 -18.34
C ASP A 13 -27.65 -16.67 -16.92
N ASP A 14 -27.37 -15.37 -16.80
CA ASP A 14 -27.07 -14.66 -15.55
C ASP A 14 -28.29 -14.62 -14.59
N GLU A 15 -29.31 -15.46 -14.82
CA GLU A 15 -30.70 -15.27 -14.40
C GLU A 15 -31.06 -16.03 -13.12
N TYR A 16 -30.15 -16.83 -12.55
CA TYR A 16 -30.36 -17.42 -11.23
C TYR A 16 -29.08 -17.48 -10.39
N ILE A 17 -28.82 -16.40 -9.65
CA ILE A 17 -27.89 -16.40 -8.53
C ILE A 17 -28.70 -16.76 -7.27
N PRO A 18 -28.43 -17.91 -6.62
CA PRO A 18 -29.07 -18.27 -5.35
C PRO A 18 -28.94 -17.13 -4.34
N ALA A 19 -29.98 -16.88 -3.53
CA ALA A 19 -29.95 -15.80 -2.53
C ALA A 19 -28.83 -15.99 -1.47
N ASP A 20 -28.31 -17.21 -1.35
CA ASP A 20 -27.21 -17.64 -0.47
C ASP A 20 -25.86 -17.76 -1.20
N ALA A 21 -25.77 -17.40 -2.47
CA ALA A 21 -24.52 -17.45 -3.22
C ALA A 21 -23.50 -16.44 -2.63
N CYS A 22 -22.46 -16.98 -2.00
CA CYS A 22 -21.35 -16.20 -1.48
C CYS A 22 -20.22 -16.13 -2.52
N PRO A 23 -19.64 -14.95 -2.80
CA PRO A 23 -18.46 -14.87 -3.66
C PRO A 23 -17.27 -15.59 -3.00
N ILE A 24 -16.39 -16.14 -3.82
CA ILE A 24 -15.23 -16.90 -3.36
C ILE A 24 -13.97 -16.07 -3.59
N CYS A 25 -13.04 -16.10 -2.63
CA CYS A 25 -11.73 -15.48 -2.84
C CYS A 25 -10.92 -16.23 -3.90
N PRO A 26 -10.45 -15.59 -4.98
CA PRO A 26 -9.68 -16.25 -6.04
C PRO A 26 -8.36 -16.88 -5.57
N LYS A 27 -7.81 -16.40 -4.45
CA LYS A 27 -6.53 -16.89 -3.93
C LYS A 27 -6.65 -18.09 -2.98
N CYS A 28 -7.59 -18.04 -2.03
CA CYS A 28 -7.72 -19.08 -1.00
C CYS A 28 -8.97 -19.94 -1.13
N LEU A 29 -9.81 -19.66 -2.13
CA LEU A 29 -11.03 -20.41 -2.44
C LEU A 29 -12.01 -20.54 -1.27
N LYS A 30 -11.93 -19.61 -0.30
CA LYS A 30 -12.86 -19.55 0.82
C LYS A 30 -14.06 -18.65 0.48
N PRO A 31 -15.27 -18.99 0.93
CA PRO A 31 -16.43 -18.14 0.79
C PRO A 31 -16.20 -16.84 1.55
N CYS A 32 -16.53 -15.73 0.92
CA CYS A 32 -16.43 -14.38 1.44
C CYS A 32 -17.81 -13.74 1.47
N HIS A 33 -17.98 -12.69 2.27
CA HIS A 33 -19.25 -11.99 2.32
C HIS A 33 -19.48 -11.19 1.00
N PRO A 34 -20.71 -11.12 0.46
CA PRO A 34 -20.98 -10.44 -0.82
C PRO A 34 -20.61 -8.94 -0.83
N PHE A 35 -20.68 -8.29 0.32
CA PHE A 35 -20.27 -6.88 0.52
C PHE A 35 -18.79 -6.72 0.90
N GLN A 36 -18.02 -7.80 0.96
CA GLN A 36 -16.61 -7.78 1.32
C GLN A 36 -15.74 -7.54 0.08
N ASN A 37 -15.00 -6.43 0.10
CA ASN A 37 -14.13 -6.06 -1.02
C ASN A 37 -12.81 -6.85 -1.06
N TYR A 38 -12.34 -7.31 0.09
CA TYR A 38 -11.02 -7.97 0.26
C TYR A 38 -11.11 -9.15 1.21
N CYS A 39 -10.35 -10.22 0.96
CA CYS A 39 -10.44 -11.45 1.74
C CYS A 39 -9.73 -11.35 3.08
N ASP A 40 -10.46 -11.55 4.18
CA ASP A 40 -9.89 -11.54 5.54
C ASP A 40 -9.20 -12.86 5.89
N SER A 41 -9.53 -13.95 5.19
CA SER A 41 -8.98 -15.27 5.47
C SER A 41 -7.53 -15.46 4.98
N CYS A 42 -7.16 -14.83 3.86
CA CYS A 42 -5.84 -15.02 3.24
C CYS A 42 -5.12 -13.72 2.90
N ASP A 43 -5.72 -12.58 3.27
CA ASP A 43 -5.24 -11.25 2.92
C ASP A 43 -4.94 -11.10 1.43
N SER A 44 -5.79 -11.64 0.55
CA SER A 44 -5.69 -11.32 -0.87
C SER A 44 -6.06 -9.85 -1.09
N ASN A 45 -5.25 -9.16 -1.89
CA ASN A 45 -5.55 -7.80 -2.36
C ASN A 45 -6.42 -7.82 -3.62
N GLU A 46 -6.74 -9.00 -4.14
CA GLU A 46 -7.61 -9.16 -5.29
C GLU A 46 -9.05 -8.83 -4.87
N VAL A 47 -9.74 -8.15 -5.77
CA VAL A 47 -11.13 -7.75 -5.57
C VAL A 47 -11.98 -9.01 -5.59
N ILE A 48 -12.71 -9.26 -4.50
CA ILE A 48 -13.64 -10.41 -4.41
C ILE A 48 -14.87 -10.20 -5.29
N ASN A 49 -15.35 -8.95 -5.36
CA ASN A 49 -16.53 -8.60 -6.12
C ASN A 49 -16.17 -7.83 -7.41
N PRO A 50 -16.25 -8.44 -8.60
CA PRO A 50 -15.93 -7.77 -9.87
C PRO A 50 -16.88 -6.62 -10.21
N LEU A 51 -18.07 -6.55 -9.58
CA LEU A 51 -19.03 -5.45 -9.75
C LEU A 51 -18.66 -4.20 -8.92
N ALA A 52 -17.78 -4.33 -7.92
CA ALA A 52 -17.24 -3.22 -7.15
C ALA A 52 -16.03 -2.58 -7.86
N SER A 53 -16.16 -2.32 -9.16
CA SER A 53 -15.07 -1.97 -10.08
C SER A 53 -14.45 -0.57 -9.85
N TYR A 54 -14.89 0.19 -8.84
CA TYR A 54 -14.23 1.46 -8.52
C TYR A 54 -14.44 1.92 -7.07
N MET A 55 -13.66 1.36 -6.13
CA MET A 55 -13.43 2.04 -4.85
C MET A 55 -12.13 2.86 -4.98
N PRO A 56 -12.14 4.20 -4.91
CA PRO A 56 -10.99 5.07 -5.23
C PRO A 56 -9.80 4.96 -4.24
N PHE A 57 -9.82 3.94 -3.38
CA PHE A 57 -8.78 3.58 -2.42
C PHE A 57 -7.98 2.32 -2.81
N VAL A 58 -8.23 1.71 -3.99
CA VAL A 58 -7.54 0.49 -4.46
C VAL A 58 -6.00 0.59 -4.35
N ARG A 59 -5.42 1.79 -4.55
CA ARG A 59 -3.97 2.01 -4.46
C ARG A 59 -3.43 2.14 -3.03
N ILE A 60 -4.24 2.52 -2.05
CA ILE A 60 -3.76 2.68 -0.67
C ILE A 60 -3.41 1.31 -0.10
N ARG A 61 -4.27 0.31 -0.31
CA ARG A 61 -3.98 -1.08 0.09
C ARG A 61 -2.93 -1.76 -0.81
N PHE A 62 -2.67 -1.25 -2.03
CA PHE A 62 -1.57 -1.75 -2.86
C PHE A 62 -0.20 -1.25 -2.39
N ASN A 63 -0.08 0.04 -2.08
CA ASN A 63 1.19 0.64 -1.63
C ASN A 63 1.47 0.37 -0.13
N VAL A 64 0.44 0.44 0.71
CA VAL A 64 0.58 0.27 2.17
C VAL A 64 0.29 -1.17 2.60
N GLY A 65 -0.47 -1.94 1.82
CA GLY A 65 -0.91 -3.28 2.24
C GLY A 65 0.22 -4.30 2.34
N MET A 66 1.37 -4.09 1.68
CA MET A 66 2.55 -4.91 1.94
C MET A 66 3.01 -4.74 3.40
N PHE A 67 3.14 -3.50 3.88
CA PHE A 67 3.53 -3.21 5.25
C PHE A 67 2.49 -3.68 6.26
N CYS A 68 1.19 -3.50 5.97
CA CYS A 68 0.13 -4.05 6.82
C CYS A 68 0.15 -5.59 6.89
N LYS A 69 0.44 -6.28 5.77
CA LYS A 69 0.58 -7.75 5.76
C LYS A 69 1.80 -8.20 6.54
N LEU A 70 2.94 -7.53 6.39
CA LEU A 70 4.13 -7.81 7.20
C LEU A 70 3.83 -7.58 8.69
N TRP A 71 3.19 -6.47 9.04
CA TRP A 71 2.81 -6.17 10.43
C TRP A 71 1.88 -7.24 11.01
N ARG A 72 0.87 -7.67 10.24
CA ARG A 72 -0.04 -8.73 10.69
C ARG A 72 0.67 -10.07 10.86
N ARG A 73 1.60 -10.44 9.96
CA ARG A 73 2.45 -11.62 10.13
C ARG A 73 3.33 -11.53 11.37
N ILE A 74 3.84 -10.33 11.68
CA ILE A 74 4.58 -10.11 12.92
C ILE A 74 3.66 -10.27 14.13
N CYS A 75 2.41 -9.79 14.11
CA CYS A 75 1.58 -9.78 15.32
C CYS A 75 0.77 -11.07 15.55
N PHE A 76 0.30 -11.73 14.49
CA PHE A 76 -0.77 -12.74 14.58
C PHE A 76 -0.41 -14.09 13.97
N ASP A 77 0.73 -14.24 13.29
CA ASP A 77 1.11 -15.51 12.68
C ASP A 77 2.05 -16.29 13.61
N GLU A 78 1.53 -17.37 14.20
CA GLU A 78 2.26 -18.22 15.15
C GLU A 78 3.30 -19.12 14.48
N ASN A 79 3.23 -19.29 13.16
CA ASN A 79 4.13 -20.18 12.40
C ASN A 79 5.44 -19.49 11.97
N VAL A 80 5.61 -18.21 12.30
CA VAL A 80 6.78 -17.42 11.88
C VAL A 80 7.89 -17.56 12.90
N THR A 81 9.08 -17.98 12.44
CA THR A 81 10.26 -18.09 13.32
C THR A 81 10.65 -16.72 13.89
N THR A 82 11.19 -16.70 15.12
CA THR A 82 11.58 -15.48 15.83
C THR A 82 12.56 -14.62 15.01
N VAL A 83 13.47 -15.26 14.27
CA VAL A 83 14.44 -14.58 13.39
C VAL A 83 13.73 -13.87 12.23
N LEU A 84 12.77 -14.54 11.59
CA LEU A 84 12.00 -13.98 10.47
C LEU A 84 11.08 -12.84 10.95
N ARG A 85 10.54 -12.96 12.17
CA ARG A 85 9.75 -11.92 12.83
C ARG A 85 10.59 -10.65 13.07
N LEU A 86 11.82 -10.79 13.55
CA LEU A 86 12.76 -9.67 13.73
C LEU A 86 13.10 -9.00 12.39
N PHE A 87 13.36 -9.79 11.36
CA PHE A 87 13.65 -9.28 10.01
C PHE A 87 12.50 -8.45 9.44
N TYR A 88 11.25 -8.94 9.55
CA TYR A 88 10.08 -8.17 9.14
C TYR A 88 9.90 -6.90 9.96
N LEU A 89 10.20 -6.95 11.26
CA LEU A 89 10.14 -5.77 12.13
C LEU A 89 11.12 -4.70 11.64
N ILE A 90 12.36 -5.06 11.32
CA ILE A 90 13.36 -4.13 10.76
C ILE A 90 12.85 -3.50 9.45
N ILE A 91 12.32 -4.30 8.53
CA ILE A 91 11.78 -3.81 7.25
C ILE A 91 10.63 -2.83 7.48
N VAL A 92 9.69 -3.14 8.38
CA VAL A 92 8.56 -2.25 8.67
C VAL A 92 9.04 -0.97 9.32
N THR A 93 9.97 -1.06 10.27
CA THR A 93 10.46 0.10 11.02
C THR A 93 11.28 1.06 10.14
N LEU A 94 12.08 0.53 9.21
CA LEU A 94 12.86 1.35 8.27
C LEU A 94 12.02 1.82 7.07
N GLY A 95 11.09 1.01 6.58
CA GLY A 95 10.28 1.32 5.40
C GLY A 95 9.08 2.23 5.68
N ALA A 96 8.45 2.12 6.86
CA ALA A 96 7.32 2.96 7.25
C ALA A 96 7.60 4.47 7.20
N PRO A 97 8.72 5.00 7.74
CA PRO A 97 9.01 6.43 7.65
C PRO A 97 9.23 6.87 6.22
N ILE A 98 9.89 6.06 5.38
CA ILE A 98 10.09 6.37 3.95
C ILE A 98 8.74 6.46 3.24
N LEU A 99 7.83 5.52 3.51
CA LEU A 99 6.51 5.51 2.89
C LEU A 99 5.64 6.70 3.37
N THR A 100 5.81 7.12 4.61
CA THR A 100 5.08 8.27 5.17
C THR A 100 5.65 9.60 4.66
N ILE A 101 6.97 9.74 4.60
CA ILE A 101 7.66 10.97 4.18
C ILE A 101 7.60 11.14 2.65
N VAL A 102 7.71 10.06 1.88
CA VAL A 102 7.78 10.12 0.40
C VAL A 102 6.50 9.62 -0.23
N GLY A 103 5.96 8.50 0.24
CA GLY A 103 4.79 7.85 -0.35
C GLY A 103 3.49 8.62 -0.16
N LEU A 104 3.25 9.19 1.02
CA LEU A 104 2.02 9.97 1.30
C LEU A 104 1.95 11.25 0.45
N PRO A 105 3.01 12.07 0.33
CA PRO A 105 3.02 13.20 -0.60
C PRO A 105 2.79 12.79 -2.05
N LEU A 106 3.44 11.70 -2.50
CA LEU A 106 3.30 11.22 -3.87
C LEU A 106 1.87 10.75 -4.17
N LEU A 107 1.23 10.07 -3.22
CA LEU A 107 -0.16 9.65 -3.32
C LEU A 107 -1.13 10.84 -3.39
N LEU A 108 -0.89 11.87 -2.58
CA LEU A 108 -1.68 13.11 -2.63
C LEU A 108 -1.52 13.82 -3.98
N LEU A 109 -0.30 13.87 -4.51
CA LEU A 109 0.01 14.43 -5.84
C LEU A 109 -0.70 13.70 -7.00
N GLY A 110 -0.86 12.38 -6.88
CA GLY A 110 -1.60 11.58 -7.86
C GLY A 110 -3.11 11.79 -7.84
N ARG A 111 -3.66 12.39 -6.77
CA ARG A 111 -5.10 12.63 -6.61
C ARG A 111 -5.54 14.04 -7.02
N ILE A 112 -4.61 14.97 -7.19
CA ILE A 112 -4.89 16.32 -7.65
C ILE A 112 -5.06 16.30 -9.18
N SER A 113 -6.30 16.43 -9.67
CA SER A 113 -6.60 16.50 -11.11
C SER A 113 -6.14 17.80 -11.76
N GLU A 114 -5.98 18.89 -10.99
CA GLU A 114 -5.59 20.19 -11.54
C GLU A 114 -4.06 20.34 -11.69
N PRO A 115 -3.54 20.59 -12.89
CA PRO A 115 -2.10 20.62 -13.16
C PRO A 115 -1.38 21.78 -12.45
N LYS A 116 -2.06 22.92 -12.29
CA LYS A 116 -1.50 24.10 -11.60
C LYS A 116 -1.29 23.83 -10.11
N LEU A 117 -2.30 23.25 -9.46
CA LEU A 117 -2.25 22.94 -8.04
C LEU A 117 -1.16 21.88 -7.75
N ARG A 118 -1.04 20.88 -8.63
CA ARG A 118 -0.01 19.83 -8.55
C ARG A 118 1.40 20.43 -8.54
N TYR A 119 1.69 21.37 -9.44
CA TYR A 119 2.99 22.04 -9.50
C TYR A 119 3.32 22.81 -8.20
N VAL A 120 2.35 23.54 -7.65
CA VAL A 120 2.51 24.28 -6.39
C VAL A 120 2.78 23.33 -5.22
N THR A 121 2.09 22.20 -5.12
CA THR A 121 2.40 21.17 -4.10
C THR A 121 3.80 20.58 -4.25
N ILE A 122 4.27 20.32 -5.47
CA ILE A 122 5.64 19.82 -5.68
C ILE A 122 6.67 20.86 -5.22
N LEU A 123 6.47 22.12 -5.61
CA LEU A 123 7.38 23.21 -5.28
C LEU A 123 7.45 23.46 -3.77
N THR A 124 6.31 23.45 -3.09
CA THR A 124 6.24 23.57 -1.62
C THR A 124 6.95 22.41 -0.91
N PHE A 125 6.80 21.17 -1.39
CA PHE A 125 7.55 20.03 -0.84
C PHE A 125 9.06 20.20 -0.99
N TRP A 126 9.54 20.65 -2.14
CA TRP A 126 10.97 20.91 -2.35
C TRP A 126 11.51 22.04 -1.47
N ILE A 127 10.73 23.11 -1.26
CA ILE A 127 11.11 24.20 -0.35
C ILE A 127 11.24 23.68 1.08
N ILE A 128 10.26 22.91 1.56
CA ILE A 128 10.31 22.33 2.91
C ILE A 128 11.53 21.41 3.05
N ALA A 129 11.79 20.55 2.06
CA ALA A 129 12.95 19.66 2.08
C ALA A 129 14.28 20.44 2.11
N LEU A 130 14.39 21.53 1.37
CA LEU A 130 15.57 22.39 1.34
C LEU A 130 15.79 23.09 2.68
N ILE A 131 14.72 23.58 3.32
CA ILE A 131 14.77 24.17 4.67
C ILE A 131 15.26 23.15 5.70
N ILE A 132 14.72 21.92 5.67
CA ILE A 132 15.16 20.84 6.57
C ILE A 132 16.62 20.49 6.33
N LEU A 133 17.06 20.40 5.07
CA LEU A 133 18.45 20.12 4.73
C LEU A 133 19.40 21.23 5.24
N MET A 134 19.03 22.49 5.05
CA MET A 134 19.76 23.64 5.59
C MET A 134 19.86 23.59 7.11
N MET A 135 18.76 23.27 7.79
CA MET A 135 18.72 23.12 9.25
C MET A 135 19.64 21.98 9.73
N LEU A 136 19.64 20.83 9.05
CA LEU A 136 20.53 19.71 9.37
C LEU A 136 22.01 20.04 9.14
N LEU A 137 22.33 20.74 8.06
CA LEU A 137 23.70 21.22 7.80
C LEU A 137 24.16 22.21 8.87
N TYR A 138 23.29 23.13 9.28
CA TYR A 138 23.57 24.08 10.37
C TYR A 138 23.83 23.36 11.69
N LEU A 139 23.00 22.37 12.05
CA LEU A 139 23.19 21.57 13.26
C LEU A 139 24.49 20.77 13.22
N ASN A 140 24.86 20.17 12.08
CA ASN A 140 26.12 19.44 11.93
C ASN A 140 27.35 20.36 12.03
N LEU A 141 27.30 21.55 11.42
CA LEU A 141 28.35 22.57 11.54
C LEU A 141 28.51 23.05 12.98
N PHE A 142 27.40 23.30 13.67
CA PHE A 142 27.41 23.75 15.06
C PHE A 142 27.93 22.67 16.02
N ASN A 143 27.48 21.41 15.86
CA ASN A 143 27.99 20.29 16.64
C ASN A 143 29.49 20.03 16.39
N GLY A 144 29.94 20.18 15.14
CA GLY A 144 31.36 20.09 14.78
C GLY A 144 32.20 21.20 15.42
N ALA A 145 31.67 22.43 15.48
CA ALA A 145 32.34 23.56 16.13
C ALA A 145 32.40 23.42 17.66
N ILE A 146 31.39 22.85 18.31
CA ILE A 146 31.43 22.56 19.75
C ILE A 146 32.43 21.46 20.06
N SER A 147 32.51 20.42 19.24
CA SER A 147 33.47 19.33 19.42
C SER A 147 34.93 19.79 19.32
N SER A 148 35.25 20.82 18.51
CA SER A 148 36.63 21.32 18.39
C SER A 148 37.03 22.25 19.53
N VAL A 149 36.07 22.93 20.18
CA VAL A 149 36.33 23.82 21.33
C VAL A 149 36.56 23.03 22.63
N ASN A 150 35.93 21.87 22.79
CA ASN A 150 36.03 21.06 24.01
C ASN A 150 37.30 20.19 24.12
N ILE A 151 38.19 20.22 23.12
CA ILE A 151 39.44 19.43 23.06
C ILE A 151 40.68 20.29 23.40
N ASN A 152 40.51 21.61 23.58
CA ASN A 152 41.55 22.53 24.07
C ASN A 152 41.29 22.94 25.52
#